data_AF-A0A4P1RPL6-F1
#
_entry.id   AF-A0A4P1RPL6-F1
#
_cell.length_a   1.000
_cell.length_b   1.000
_cell.length_c   1.000
_cell.angle_alpha   90.00
_cell.angle_beta   90.00
_cell.angle_gamma   90.00
#
_symmetry.space_group_name_H-M   'P 1'
#
loop_
_entity.id
_entity.type
_entity.pdbx_description
1 polymer ?
#
loop_
_entity_poly.entity_id
_entity_poly.type
_entity_poly.pdbx_seq_one_letter_code
_entity_poly.pdbx_strand_id
1 'polypeptide(L)'
;MAAIDELSDLAASMRQAAALLADEDVDDANSSKRPSTFLNVVALGNVGAGKSAVLNSLIGHPVLPTGENGATRAPICIDLQRDDSLSSKSIILQIDNKTQQVSAS
;
A
#
# COMPACT_ATOMS: atom_id res chain seq x y z
N MET A 1 2.57 -7.27 18.99
CA MET A 1 3.70 -6.79 18.16
C MET A 1 4.16 -7.88 17.19
N ALA A 2 4.37 -9.12 17.65
CA ALA A 2 4.79 -10.27 16.82
C ALA A 2 3.98 -10.51 15.52
N ALA A 3 2.65 -10.45 15.56
CA ALA A 3 1.82 -10.76 14.38
C ALA A 3 2.03 -9.81 13.18
N ILE A 4 2.40 -8.55 13.43
CA ILE A 4 2.65 -7.57 12.35
C ILE A 4 4.03 -7.82 11.73
N ASP A 5 5.01 -8.19 12.55
CA ASP A 5 6.36 -8.52 12.10
C ASP A 5 6.34 -9.82 11.29
N GLU A 6 5.63 -10.86 11.75
CA GLU A 6 5.38 -12.10 11.01
C GLU A 6 4.70 -11.86 9.65
N LEU A 7 3.72 -10.94 9.62
CA LEU A 7 3.04 -10.57 8.38
C LEU A 7 4.01 -9.85 7.42
N SER A 8 4.95 -9.06 7.96
CA SER A 8 5.97 -8.40 7.16
C SER A 8 7.02 -9.36 6.61
N ASP A 9 7.40 -10.38 7.37
CA ASP A 9 8.32 -11.44 6.92
C ASP A 9 7.68 -12.31 5.84
N LEU A 10 6.40 -12.65 6.03
CA LEU A 10 5.62 -13.35 5.01
C LEU A 10 5.49 -12.52 3.73
N ALA A 11 5.29 -11.20 3.86
CA ALA A 11 5.20 -10.29 2.73
C ALA A 11 6.48 -10.27 1.90
N ALA A 12 7.64 -10.18 2.57
CA ALA A 12 8.94 -10.23 1.92
C ALA A 12 9.17 -11.58 1.22
N SER A 13 8.84 -12.68 1.89
CA SER A 13 8.96 -14.03 1.35
C SER A 13 8.10 -14.25 0.09
N MET A 14 6.85 -13.78 0.11
CA MET A 14 5.97 -13.86 -1.05
C MET A 14 6.43 -12.99 -2.21
N ARG A 15 6.99 -11.81 -1.95
CA ARG A 15 7.57 -10.95 -2.99
C ARG A 15 8.74 -11.65 -3.69
N GLN A 16 9.64 -12.25 -2.90
CA GLN A 16 10.78 -13.01 -3.43
C GLN A 16 10.32 -14.22 -4.24
N ALA A 17 9.32 -14.97 -3.74
CA ALA A 17 8.76 -16.11 -4.46
C ALA A 17 8.11 -15.69 -5.79
N ALA A 18 7.40 -14.56 -5.81
CA ALA A 18 6.78 -14.04 -7.03
C ALA A 18 7.83 -13.63 -8.08
N ALA A 19 8.91 -12.95 -7.66
CA ALA A 19 10.01 -12.58 -8.55
C ALA A 19 10.73 -13.81 -9.12
N LEU A 20 11.01 -14.82 -8.28
CA LEU A 20 11.59 -16.10 -8.73
C LEU A 20 10.70 -16.83 -9.74
N LEU A 21 9.37 -16.80 -9.56
CA LEU A 21 8.42 -17.41 -10.50
C LEU A 21 8.32 -16.61 -11.82
N ALA A 22 8.55 -15.30 -11.77
CA ALA A 22 8.50 -14.43 -12.93
C ALA A 22 9.82 -14.38 -13.73
N ASP A 23 10.88 -15.03 -13.24
CA ASP A 23 12.26 -14.89 -13.76
C ASP A 23 12.73 -13.43 -13.78
N GLU A 24 12.30 -12.65 -12.77
CA GLU A 24 12.63 -11.24 -12.60
C GLU A 24 13.60 -11.08 -11.43
N ASP A 25 14.58 -10.18 -11.57
CA ASP A 25 15.49 -9.82 -10.49
C ASP A 25 14.71 -9.10 -9.37
N VAL A 26 14.89 -9.56 -8.12
CA VAL A 26 14.15 -9.04 -6.94
C VAL A 26 14.40 -7.55 -6.70
N ASP A 27 15.56 -7.04 -7.16
CA ASP A 27 16.01 -5.66 -6.98
C ASP A 27 15.61 -4.72 -8.13
N ASP A 28 14.89 -5.21 -9.14
CA ASP A 28 14.56 -4.44 -10.34
C ASP A 28 13.36 -3.49 -10.09
N ALA A 29 13.64 -2.42 -9.35
CA ALA A 29 12.68 -1.35 -9.01
C ALA A 29 12.12 -0.59 -10.24
N ASN A 30 12.66 -0.87 -11.43
CA ASN A 30 12.29 -0.24 -12.69
C ASN A 30 11.29 -1.07 -13.51
N SER A 31 10.83 -2.22 -13.00
CA SER A 31 9.78 -2.99 -13.65
C SER A 31 8.45 -2.22 -13.58
N SER A 32 7.88 -1.92 -14.75
CA SER A 32 6.57 -1.27 -14.89
C SER A 32 5.41 -2.21 -14.54
N LYS A 33 5.72 -3.43 -14.08
CA LYS A 33 4.75 -4.43 -13.66
C LYS A 33 4.53 -4.27 -12.16
N ARG A 34 3.25 -4.15 -11.83
CA ARG A 34 2.73 -3.96 -10.48
C ARG A 34 3.49 -4.85 -9.49
N PRO A 35 4.18 -4.31 -8.47
CA PRO A 35 4.87 -5.13 -7.50
C PRO A 35 3.85 -6.11 -6.91
N SER A 36 4.15 -7.40 -6.99
CA SER A 36 3.32 -8.45 -6.40
C SER A 36 3.32 -8.26 -4.88
N THR A 37 2.33 -7.53 -4.38
CA THR A 37 2.11 -7.39 -2.95
C THR A 37 1.41 -8.66 -2.47
N PHE A 38 1.97 -9.29 -1.43
CA PHE A 38 1.42 -10.50 -0.80
C PHE A 38 -0.05 -10.34 -0.37
N LEU A 39 -0.50 -9.10 -0.21
CA LEU A 39 -1.82 -8.73 0.23
C LEU A 39 -2.33 -7.54 -0.58
N ASN A 40 -3.31 -7.80 -1.44
CA ASN A 40 -4.11 -6.76 -2.08
C ASN A 40 -5.39 -6.57 -1.28
N VAL A 41 -5.54 -5.39 -0.67
CA VAL A 41 -6.76 -5.02 0.06
C VAL A 41 -7.66 -4.21 -0.87
N VAL A 42 -8.90 -4.66 -1.05
CA VAL A 42 -9.92 -3.94 -1.82
C VAL A 42 -11.08 -3.61 -0.91
N ALA A 43 -11.40 -2.33 -0.77
CA ALA A 43 -12.58 -1.89 -0.02
C ALA A 43 -13.80 -1.83 -0.95
N LEU A 44 -14.84 -2.60 -0.63
CA LEU A 44 -16.10 -2.67 -1.37
C LEU A 44 -17.27 -2.21 -0.49
N GLY A 45 -18.34 -1.70 -1.10
CA GLY A 45 -19.54 -1.24 -0.38
C GLY A 45 -20.20 0.00 -0.98
N ASN A 46 -21.37 0.37 -0.46
CA ASN A 46 -22.18 1.49 -0.96
C ASN A 46 -21.47 2.85 -0.87
N VAL A 47 -21.95 3.80 -1.68
CA VAL A 47 -21.54 5.20 -1.58
C VAL A 47 -21.85 5.72 -0.18
N GLY A 48 -20.90 6.42 0.45
CA GLY A 48 -21.06 6.94 1.81
C GLY A 48 -20.81 5.93 2.95
N ALA A 49 -20.56 4.65 2.66
CA ALA A 49 -20.34 3.62 3.69
C ALA A 49 -18.98 3.72 4.44
N GLY A 50 -18.20 4.78 4.21
CA GLY A 50 -16.94 5.00 4.94
C GLY A 50 -15.71 4.23 4.42
N LYS A 51 -15.77 3.62 3.23
CA LYS A 51 -14.64 2.84 2.65
C LYS A 51 -13.28 3.56 2.71
N SER A 52 -13.23 4.80 2.18
CA SER A 52 -12.01 5.62 2.18
C SER A 52 -11.57 6.03 3.59
N ALA A 53 -12.52 6.21 4.52
CA ALA A 53 -12.22 6.54 5.91
C ALA A 53 -11.56 5.35 6.64
N VAL A 54 -12.05 4.13 6.41
CA VAL A 54 -11.43 2.91 6.95
C VAL A 54 -10.02 2.72 6.40
N LEU A 55 -9.83 2.88 5.09
CA LEU A 55 -8.52 2.76 4.46
C LEU A 55 -7.54 3.84 4.97
N ASN A 56 -7.98 5.10 5.11
CA ASN A 56 -7.17 6.17 5.71
C ASN A 56 -6.78 5.84 7.16
N SER A 57 -7.70 5.26 7.93
CA SER A 57 -7.42 4.82 9.31
C SER A 57 -6.42 3.67 9.37
N LEU A 58 -6.46 2.74 8.41
CA LEU A 58 -5.48 1.65 8.31
C LEU A 58 -4.08 2.15 7.94
N ILE A 59 -4.03 3.15 7.06
CA ILE A 59 -2.76 3.82 6.67
C ILE A 59 -2.25 4.71 7.82
N GLY A 60 -3.14 5.23 8.66
CA GLY A 60 -2.83 6.23 9.68
C GLY A 60 -2.66 7.65 9.11
N HIS A 61 -3.05 7.87 7.85
CA HIS A 61 -2.91 9.16 7.16
C HIS A 61 -4.10 9.39 6.21
N PRO A 62 -4.66 10.62 6.13
CA PRO A 62 -5.83 10.93 5.29
C PRO A 62 -5.45 11.11 3.81
N VAL A 63 -5.16 10.01 3.13
CA VAL A 63 -4.69 9.99 1.73
C VAL A 63 -5.85 10.01 0.74
N LEU A 64 -6.88 9.22 1.01
CA LEU A 64 -8.04 9.07 0.14
C LEU A 64 -9.09 10.16 0.41
N PRO A 65 -9.76 10.66 -0.63
CA PRO A 65 -10.85 11.63 -0.46
C PRO A 65 -12.03 10.97 0.27
N THR A 66 -12.54 11.66 1.29
CA THR A 66 -13.72 11.29 2.06
C THR A 66 -14.81 12.35 1.91
N GLY A 67 -16.08 11.96 1.99
CA GLY A 67 -17.22 12.87 1.88
C GLY A 67 -18.53 12.13 1.58
N GLU A 68 -19.65 12.76 1.92
CA GLU A 68 -20.99 12.15 1.84
C GLU A 68 -21.46 11.89 0.40
N ASN A 69 -21.01 12.71 -0.57
CA ASN A 69 -21.47 12.71 -1.96
C ASN A 69 -20.66 11.80 -2.90
N GLY A 70 -20.12 10.69 -2.41
CA GLY A 70 -19.31 9.80 -3.23
C GLY A 70 -18.03 10.46 -3.74
N ALA A 71 -17.15 10.82 -2.80
CA ALA A 71 -15.89 11.51 -3.11
C ALA A 71 -14.95 10.69 -4.02
N THR A 72 -14.97 9.36 -3.90
CA THR A 72 -14.20 8.45 -4.76
C THR A 72 -15.05 8.03 -5.96
N ARG A 73 -14.80 8.65 -7.11
CA ARG A 73 -15.56 8.44 -8.37
C ARG A 73 -14.88 7.52 -9.39
N ALA A 74 -13.63 7.15 -9.13
CA ALA A 74 -12.85 6.22 -9.93
C ALA A 74 -12.05 5.31 -8.99
N PRO A 75 -11.60 4.13 -9.44
CA PRO A 75 -10.67 3.30 -8.68
C PRO A 75 -9.40 4.10 -8.35
N ILE A 76 -8.96 4.02 -7.09
CA ILE A 76 -7.68 4.60 -6.64
C ILE A 76 -6.82 3.44 -6.14
N CYS A 77 -5.63 3.30 -6.71
CA CYS A 77 -4.63 2.34 -6.27
C CYS A 77 -3.62 3.05 -5.37
N ILE A 78 -3.33 2.46 -4.21
CA ILE A 78 -2.29 2.94 -3.30
C ILE A 78 -1.31 1.81 -3.10
N ASP A 79 -0.05 2.08 -3.40
CA ASP A 79 1.06 1.21 -3.03
C ASP A 79 1.75 1.77 -1.79
N LEU A 80 1.96 0.91 -0.79
CA LEU A 80 2.64 1.23 0.46
C LEU A 80 4.05 0.64 0.42
N GLN A 81 5.05 1.49 0.56
CA GLN A 81 6.45 1.08 0.68
C GLN A 81 6.99 1.52 2.04
N ARG A 82 7.72 0.62 2.70
CA ARG A 82 8.47 0.96 3.91
C ARG A 82 9.73 1.71 3.48
N ASP A 83 9.98 2.84 4.11
CA ASP A 83 11.23 3.58 3.95
C ASP A 83 12.21 3.16 5.06
N ASP A 84 13.25 2.40 4.67
CA ASP A 84 14.27 1.89 5.58
C ASP A 84 15.41 2.92 5.83
N SER A 85 15.36 4.10 5.19
CA SER A 85 16.41 5.13 5.30
C SER A 85 16.30 5.99 6.56
N LEU A 86 15.12 6.02 7.19
CA LEU A 86 14.83 6.82 8.37
C LEU A 86 14.74 5.92 9.62
N SER A 87 15.38 6.32 10.72
CA SER A 87 15.27 5.58 11.99
C SER A 87 13.84 5.57 12.56
N SER A 88 12.96 6.41 11.99
CA SER A 88 11.52 6.43 12.23
C SER A 88 10.80 5.74 11.07
N LYS A 89 9.91 4.79 11.41
CA LYS A 89 9.05 4.05 10.49
C LYS A 89 8.25 5.02 9.61
N SER A 90 8.70 5.26 8.38
CA SER A 90 8.02 6.14 7.42
C SER A 90 7.48 5.31 6.26
N ILE A 91 6.37 5.78 5.69
CA ILE A 91 5.67 5.10 4.61
C ILE A 91 5.70 6.00 3.39
N ILE A 92 6.18 5.46 2.27
CA ILE A 92 6.07 6.11 0.97
C ILE A 92 4.76 5.66 0.35
N LEU A 93 3.91 6.62 0.01
CA LEU A 93 2.66 6.41 -0.70
C LEU A 93 2.89 6.69 -2.18
N GLN A 94 2.52 5.74 -3.04
CA GLN A 94 2.44 5.98 -4.47
C GLN A 94 0.98 5.92 -4.91
N ILE A 95 0.49 7.01 -5.48
CA ILE A 95 -0.88 7.16 -5.98
C ILE A 95 -0.77 7.53 -7.45
N ASP A 96 -1.25 6.68 -8.35
CA ASP A 96 -1.26 6.95 -9.80
C ASP A 96 0.09 7.48 -10.34
N ASN A 97 1.20 6.86 -9.90
CA ASN A 97 2.59 7.23 -10.22
C ASN A 97 3.09 8.57 -9.67
N LYS A 98 2.37 9.18 -8.72
CA LYS A 98 2.87 10.30 -7.92
C LYS A 98 3.26 9.80 -6.53
N THR A 99 4.51 10.09 -6.15
CA THR A 99 5.07 9.69 -4.86
C THR A 99 4.84 10.78 -3.82
N GLN A 100 4.32 10.40 -2.66
CA GLN A 100 4.18 11.27 -1.50
C GLN A 100 4.80 10.56 -0.29
N GLN A 101 5.87 11.14 0.26
CA GLN A 101 6.43 10.67 1.52
C GLN A 101 5.54 11.16 2.66
N VAL A 102 5.11 10.25 3.53
CA VAL A 102 4.37 10.61 4.74
C VAL A 102 5.05 10.03 5.96
N SER A 103 5.19 10.85 6.99
CA SER A 103 5.60 10.39 8.32
C SER A 103 4.35 10.03 9.10
N ALA A 104 4.32 8.83 9.67
CA ALA A 104 3.33 8.49 10.69
C ALA A 104 3.78 9.11 12.02
N SER A 105 2.87 9.85 12.68
CA SER A 105 3.07 10.40 14.03
C SER A 105 2.98 9.31 15.10
#